data_AF-A0A931XNA1-F1
#
_entry.id   AF-A0A931XNA1-F1
#
_cell.length_a   1.000
_cell.length_b   1.000
_cell.length_c   1.000
_cell.angle_alpha   90.00
_cell.angle_beta   90.00
_cell.angle_gamma   90.00
#
_symmetry.space_group_name_H-M   'P 1'
#
loop_
_entity.id
_entity.type
_entity.pdbx_description
1 polymer ?
#
loop_
_entity_poly.entity_id
_entity_poly.type
_entity_poly.pdbx_seq_one_letter_code
_entity_poly.pdbx_strand_id
1 'polypeptide(L)'
;MVKGRAMKLRMDGNSYSSISKALDTPKSTLSDWLKGVPFSPNSDTLKRISQAPLNSTKTWRAKRSLSIYQANILAHNEIGELSGRDLMMFGIGLYLGEGAKSIESVRFVNSDPNVIRVCIAWLKKVCGVGTGNLTLAVHTYPDNNTDEIVKFWSKTTGVPISEFGRTQVDRRLGKSTFHHNKLLYGTVDLRVRAKGNPRFGVFLHRRIMGWIEATIQQVNTMRD
;
A
#
# COMPACT_ATOMS: atom_id res chain seq x y z
N MET A 1 -23.72 17.58 53.87
CA MET A 1 -23.85 18.64 52.83
C MET A 1 -23.48 18.20 51.42
N VAL A 2 -22.49 17.33 51.20
CA VAL A 2 -22.02 16.94 49.84
C VAL A 2 -23.02 16.04 49.09
N LYS A 3 -23.60 15.04 49.77
CA LYS A 3 -24.60 14.12 49.20
C LYS A 3 -25.84 14.84 48.61
N GLY A 4 -26.38 15.83 49.33
CA GLY A 4 -27.53 16.61 48.85
C GLY A 4 -27.20 17.45 47.59
N ARG A 5 -25.99 18.02 47.53
CA ARG A 5 -25.50 18.72 46.31
C ARG A 5 -25.34 17.76 45.13
N ALA A 6 -24.84 16.55 45.38
CA ALA A 6 -24.72 15.51 44.36
C ALA A 6 -26.09 15.09 43.79
N MET A 7 -27.10 14.94 44.65
CA MET A 7 -28.48 14.61 44.24
C MET A 7 -29.09 15.72 43.37
N LYS A 8 -28.94 16.99 43.79
CA LYS A 8 -29.41 18.13 43.00
C LYS A 8 -28.75 18.16 41.62
N LEU A 9 -27.42 18.09 41.55
CA LEU A 9 -26.71 18.07 40.27
C LEU A 9 -27.12 16.89 39.38
N ARG A 10 -27.46 15.73 39.97
CA ARG A 10 -27.94 14.56 39.23
C ARG A 10 -29.32 14.78 38.63
N MET A 11 -30.25 15.36 39.39
CA MET A 11 -31.59 15.75 38.91
C MET A 11 -31.51 16.84 37.85
N ASP A 12 -30.57 17.78 37.99
CA ASP A 12 -30.26 18.81 36.97
C ASP A 12 -29.59 18.23 35.70
N GLY A 13 -29.52 16.90 35.59
CA GLY A 13 -29.09 16.20 34.38
C GLY A 13 -27.58 16.07 34.19
N ASN A 14 -26.79 16.21 35.25
CA ASN A 14 -25.34 16.00 35.19
C ASN A 14 -24.98 14.50 35.29
N SER A 15 -23.96 14.09 34.52
CA SER A 15 -23.40 12.73 34.61
C SER A 15 -22.52 12.54 35.85
N TYR A 16 -22.37 11.30 36.30
CA TYR A 16 -21.48 10.93 37.42
C TYR A 16 -20.06 11.49 37.26
N SER A 17 -19.52 11.49 36.04
CA SER A 17 -18.20 12.08 35.75
C SER A 17 -18.15 13.59 35.97
N SER A 18 -19.24 14.32 35.70
CA SER A 18 -19.29 15.77 35.96
C SER A 18 -19.45 16.06 37.45
N ILE A 19 -20.33 15.34 38.13
CA ILE A 19 -20.58 15.50 39.57
C ILE A 19 -19.32 15.17 40.36
N SER A 20 -18.63 14.09 39.98
CA SER A 20 -17.37 13.66 40.60
C SER A 20 -16.31 14.76 40.52
N LYS A 21 -16.15 15.40 39.35
CA LYS A 21 -15.22 16.52 39.18
C LYS A 21 -15.66 17.78 39.94
N ALA A 22 -16.94 18.09 39.96
CA ALA A 22 -17.45 19.31 40.58
C ALA A 22 -17.41 19.27 42.11
N LEU A 23 -17.55 18.09 42.72
CA LEU A 23 -17.59 17.90 44.17
C LEU A 23 -16.36 17.18 44.72
N ASP A 24 -15.35 16.93 43.88
CA ASP A 24 -14.16 16.11 44.19
C ASP A 24 -14.50 14.82 44.96
N THR A 25 -15.54 14.12 44.49
CA THR A 25 -16.09 12.93 45.15
C THR A 25 -15.87 11.70 44.27
N PRO A 26 -15.36 10.57 44.81
CA PRO A 26 -15.18 9.34 44.04
C PRO A 26 -16.48 8.85 43.40
N LYS A 27 -16.39 8.30 42.18
CA LYS A 27 -17.55 7.77 41.45
C LYS A 27 -18.23 6.59 42.16
N SER A 28 -17.47 5.78 42.90
CA SER A 28 -18.00 4.69 43.74
C SER A 28 -18.96 5.25 44.80
N THR A 29 -18.53 6.28 45.53
CA THR A 29 -19.35 6.98 46.52
C THR A 29 -20.60 7.61 45.90
N LEU A 30 -20.48 8.22 44.72
CA LEU A 30 -21.63 8.75 43.99
C LEU A 30 -22.60 7.65 43.54
N SER A 31 -22.10 6.48 43.12
CA SER A 31 -22.92 5.32 42.74
C SER A 31 -23.81 4.87 43.88
N ASP A 32 -23.26 4.78 45.09
CA ASP A 32 -24.02 4.40 46.28
C ASP A 32 -25.09 5.44 46.63
N TRP A 33 -24.77 6.73 46.48
CA TRP A 33 -25.68 7.82 46.85
C TRP A 33 -26.80 8.09 45.84
N LEU A 34 -26.55 7.83 44.56
CA LEU A 34 -27.42 8.24 43.45
C LEU A 34 -28.12 7.05 42.76
N LYS A 35 -27.99 5.83 43.29
CA LYS A 35 -28.50 4.56 42.73
C LYS A 35 -29.98 4.57 42.32
N GLY A 36 -30.81 5.38 42.99
CA GLY A 36 -32.25 5.50 42.70
C GLY A 36 -32.69 6.87 42.17
N VAL A 37 -31.76 7.78 41.86
CA VAL A 37 -32.10 9.14 41.42
C VAL A 37 -32.39 9.13 39.91
N PRO A 38 -33.57 9.58 39.46
CA PRO A 38 -33.91 9.69 38.05
C PRO A 38 -32.87 10.53 37.28
N PHE A 39 -32.67 10.21 36.00
CA PHE A 39 -31.69 10.91 35.17
C PHE A 39 -32.24 11.24 33.79
N SER A 40 -32.30 12.53 33.51
CA SER A 40 -32.50 13.08 32.17
C SER A 40 -31.31 14.00 31.85
N PRO A 41 -30.50 13.74 30.82
CA PRO A 41 -29.29 14.51 30.56
C PRO A 41 -29.60 15.95 30.18
N ASN A 42 -28.90 16.90 30.80
CA ASN A 42 -28.97 18.30 30.40
C ASN A 42 -28.24 18.56 29.07
N SER A 43 -28.43 19.75 28.50
CA SER A 43 -27.85 20.15 27.20
C SER A 43 -26.33 19.97 27.13
N ASP A 44 -25.60 20.27 28.21
CA ASP A 44 -24.15 20.11 28.26
C ASP A 44 -23.72 18.64 28.38
N THR A 45 -24.50 17.82 29.07
CA THR A 45 -24.29 16.37 29.11
C THR A 45 -24.57 15.73 27.75
N LEU A 46 -25.63 16.15 27.06
CA LEU A 46 -25.94 15.72 25.70
C LEU A 46 -24.83 16.12 24.71
N LYS A 47 -24.32 17.36 24.78
CA LYS A 47 -23.17 17.82 23.96
C LYS A 47 -21.92 16.98 24.17
N ARG A 48 -21.59 16.62 25.42
CA ARG A 48 -20.42 15.76 25.70
C ARG A 48 -20.60 14.34 25.18
N ILE A 49 -21.80 13.77 25.32
CA ILE A 49 -22.12 12.45 24.79
C ILE A 49 -22.00 12.45 23.26
N SER A 50 -22.52 13.49 22.59
CA SER A 50 -22.44 13.60 21.12
C SER A 50 -21.03 13.91 20.61
N GLN A 51 -20.21 14.62 21.39
CA GLN A 51 -18.83 14.95 21.03
C GLN A 51 -17.81 13.85 21.41
N ALA A 52 -18.14 12.93 22.31
CA ALA A 52 -17.23 11.87 22.75
C ALA A 52 -16.68 11.01 21.59
N PRO A 53 -17.49 10.56 20.61
CA PRO A 53 -17.00 9.84 19.43
C PRO A 53 -16.06 10.68 18.54
N LEU A 54 -16.31 12.00 18.43
CA LEU A 54 -15.46 12.91 17.65
C LEU A 54 -14.09 13.10 18.31
N ASN A 55 -14.07 13.23 19.64
CA ASN A 55 -12.83 13.40 20.40
C ASN A 55 -11.99 12.12 20.47
N SER A 56 -12.63 10.95 20.60
CA SER A 56 -11.93 9.66 20.50
C SER A 56 -11.37 9.43 19.09
N THR A 57 -12.14 9.75 18.05
CA THR A 57 -11.68 9.67 16.66
C THR A 57 -10.51 10.61 16.38
N LYS A 58 -10.56 11.86 16.86
CA LYS A 58 -9.43 12.81 16.74
C LYS A 58 -8.16 12.28 17.43
N THR A 59 -8.31 11.75 18.64
CA THR A 59 -7.18 11.16 19.39
C THR A 59 -6.60 9.95 18.67
N TRP A 60 -7.46 9.06 18.16
CA TRP A 60 -7.01 7.88 17.40
C TRP A 60 -6.34 8.26 16.08
N ARG A 61 -6.89 9.23 15.34
CA ARG A 61 -6.27 9.77 14.12
C ARG A 61 -4.90 10.38 14.40
N ALA A 62 -4.76 11.14 15.49
CA ALA A 62 -3.49 11.71 15.91
C ALA A 62 -2.47 10.61 16.27
N LYS A 63 -2.87 9.61 17.07
CA LYS A 63 -2.03 8.44 17.40
C LYS A 63 -1.62 7.65 16.17
N ARG A 64 -2.55 7.38 15.24
CA ARG A 64 -2.27 6.70 13.97
C ARG A 64 -1.30 7.50 13.11
N SER A 65 -1.51 8.81 12.99
CA SER A 65 -0.63 9.68 12.20
C SER A 65 0.79 9.71 12.77
N LEU A 66 0.92 9.81 14.10
CA LEU A 66 2.22 9.74 14.79
C LEU A 66 2.88 8.38 14.59
N SER A 67 2.14 7.28 14.71
CA SER A 67 2.65 5.93 14.48
C SER A 67 3.13 5.72 13.05
N ILE A 68 2.38 6.20 12.04
CA ILE A 68 2.80 6.16 10.62
C ILE A 68 4.08 6.99 10.43
N TYR A 69 4.13 8.19 11.00
CA TYR A 69 5.30 9.06 10.90
C TYR A 69 6.56 8.42 11.51
N GLN A 70 6.44 7.85 12.72
CA GLN A 70 7.53 7.16 13.39
C GLN A 70 8.00 5.94 12.60
N ALA A 71 7.06 5.09 12.15
CA ALA A 71 7.38 3.94 11.32
C ALA A 71 8.07 4.34 10.02
N ASN A 72 7.62 5.42 9.37
CA ASN A 72 8.25 5.92 8.16
C ASN A 72 9.69 6.39 8.42
N ILE A 73 9.95 7.16 9.47
CA ILE A 73 11.32 7.61 9.78
C ILE A 73 12.24 6.42 10.04
N LEU A 74 11.79 5.47 10.87
CA LEU A 74 12.55 4.25 11.17
C LEU A 74 12.86 3.49 9.89
N ALA A 75 11.87 3.21 9.05
CA ALA A 75 12.04 2.49 7.81
C ALA A 75 13.00 3.19 6.83
N HIS A 76 12.95 4.53 6.72
CA HIS A 76 13.88 5.27 5.87
C HIS A 76 15.33 5.17 6.38
N ASN A 77 15.53 5.22 7.70
CA ASN A 77 16.85 5.09 8.31
C ASN A 77 17.39 3.65 8.22
N GLU A 78 16.53 2.64 8.37
CA GLU A 78 16.91 1.22 8.27
C GLU A 78 17.34 0.84 6.85
N ILE A 79 16.67 1.38 5.83
CA ILE A 79 17.00 1.10 4.43
C ILE A 79 18.22 1.87 3.96
N GLY A 80 18.33 3.16 4.32
CA GLY A 80 19.46 4.00 3.92
C GLY A 80 19.64 4.12 2.39
N GLU A 81 20.88 4.19 1.94
CA GLU A 81 21.22 4.22 0.51
C GLU A 81 21.41 2.80 -0.05
N LEU A 82 20.71 2.51 -1.14
CA LEU A 82 20.82 1.20 -1.79
C LEU A 82 22.11 1.06 -2.59
N SER A 83 22.86 0.00 -2.31
CA SER A 83 24.00 -0.42 -3.12
C SER A 83 23.58 -1.14 -4.41
N GLY A 84 24.54 -1.39 -5.30
CA GLY A 84 24.32 -2.25 -6.47
C GLY A 84 23.91 -3.68 -6.11
N ARG A 85 24.38 -4.19 -4.96
CA ARG A 85 24.02 -5.52 -4.46
C ARG A 85 22.57 -5.53 -3.95
N ASP A 86 22.13 -4.47 -3.28
CA ASP A 86 20.74 -4.36 -2.80
C ASP A 86 19.76 -4.32 -3.96
N LEU A 87 20.06 -3.52 -5.00
CA LEU A 87 19.25 -3.50 -6.21
C LEU A 87 19.24 -4.86 -6.93
N MET A 88 20.37 -5.60 -6.93
CA MET A 88 20.42 -6.95 -7.48
C MET A 88 19.49 -7.90 -6.72
N MET A 89 19.57 -7.94 -5.39
CA MET A 89 18.72 -8.82 -4.58
C MET A 89 17.25 -8.44 -4.67
N PHE A 90 16.93 -7.14 -4.66
CA PHE A 90 15.57 -6.66 -4.82
C PHE A 90 14.99 -7.04 -6.19
N GLY A 91 15.77 -6.93 -7.26
CA GLY A 91 15.35 -7.36 -8.60
C GLY A 91 15.16 -8.86 -8.72
N ILE A 92 16.02 -9.68 -8.08
CA ILE A 92 15.83 -11.14 -8.00
C ILE A 92 14.51 -11.48 -7.30
N GLY A 93 14.26 -10.88 -6.14
CA GLY A 93 13.01 -11.08 -5.39
C GLY A 93 11.78 -10.64 -6.19
N LEU A 94 11.88 -9.49 -6.87
CA LEU A 94 10.81 -8.98 -7.72
C LEU A 94 10.50 -9.92 -8.90
N TYR A 95 11.53 -10.44 -9.58
CA TYR A 95 11.34 -11.39 -10.67
C TYR A 95 10.85 -12.76 -10.17
N LEU A 96 11.27 -13.20 -8.99
CA LEU A 96 10.74 -14.38 -8.33
C LEU A 96 9.23 -14.25 -8.07
N GLY A 97 8.74 -13.09 -7.66
CA GLY A 97 7.30 -12.86 -7.49
C GLY A 97 6.55 -12.77 -8.82
N GLU A 98 6.95 -11.85 -9.68
CA GLU A 98 6.12 -11.33 -10.79
C GLU A 98 6.67 -11.68 -12.19
N GLY A 99 7.90 -12.18 -12.28
CA GLY A 99 8.56 -12.51 -13.55
C GLY A 99 8.09 -13.84 -14.15
N ALA A 100 8.16 -13.94 -15.48
CA ALA A 100 7.87 -15.17 -16.21
C ALA A 100 8.99 -16.20 -16.05
N LYS A 101 8.63 -17.40 -15.58
CA LYS A 101 9.57 -18.46 -15.22
C LYS A 101 9.60 -19.62 -16.22
N SER A 102 8.45 -19.93 -16.83
CA SER A 102 8.26 -21.09 -17.72
C SER A 102 8.58 -20.84 -19.19
N ILE A 103 8.89 -19.60 -19.55
CA ILE A 103 9.20 -19.20 -20.93
C ILE A 103 10.63 -18.67 -20.91
N GLU A 104 11.49 -19.13 -21.82
CA GLU A 104 12.89 -18.69 -21.95
C GLU A 104 13.01 -17.26 -22.51
N SER A 105 12.34 -16.32 -21.86
CA SER A 105 12.22 -14.94 -22.25
C SER A 105 12.06 -14.10 -20.99
N VAL A 106 12.87 -13.04 -20.87
CA VAL A 106 12.72 -12.09 -19.77
C VAL A 106 11.45 -11.28 -19.99
N ARG A 107 10.42 -11.62 -19.22
CA ARG A 107 9.08 -11.02 -19.29
C ARG A 107 8.60 -10.70 -17.89
N PHE A 108 8.04 -9.51 -17.72
CA PHE A 108 7.58 -8.99 -16.43
C PHE A 108 6.28 -8.24 -16.64
N VAL A 109 5.21 -8.63 -15.94
CA VAL A 109 3.86 -8.10 -16.17
C VAL A 109 3.32 -7.51 -14.87
N ASN A 110 3.02 -6.22 -14.84
CA ASN A 110 2.45 -5.58 -13.66
C ASN A 110 1.68 -4.30 -14.04
N SER A 111 0.74 -3.86 -13.19
CA SER A 111 -0.02 -2.63 -13.39
C SER A 111 0.50 -1.45 -12.57
N ASP A 112 1.32 -1.69 -11.55
CA ASP A 112 1.91 -0.63 -10.72
C ASP A 112 3.12 0.01 -11.43
N PRO A 113 3.06 1.32 -11.72
CA PRO A 113 4.16 2.04 -12.36
C PRO A 113 5.47 2.04 -11.57
N ASN A 114 5.43 2.01 -10.23
CA ASN A 114 6.61 1.94 -9.39
C ASN A 114 7.32 0.60 -9.54
N VAL A 115 6.56 -0.50 -9.53
CA VAL A 115 7.11 -1.86 -9.69
C VAL A 115 7.80 -2.00 -11.05
N ILE A 116 7.17 -1.48 -12.11
CA ILE A 116 7.77 -1.48 -13.45
C ILE A 116 9.04 -0.62 -13.50
N ARG A 117 9.06 0.57 -12.89
CA ARG A 117 10.26 1.42 -12.82
C ARG A 117 11.42 0.74 -12.11
N VAL A 118 11.15 0.07 -10.99
CA VAL A 118 12.16 -0.71 -10.26
C VAL A 118 12.70 -1.83 -11.14
N CYS A 119 11.83 -2.59 -11.81
CA CYS A 119 12.24 -3.68 -12.70
C CYS A 119 13.13 -3.15 -13.84
N ILE A 120 12.77 -2.04 -14.47
CA ILE A 120 13.59 -1.39 -15.50
C ILE A 120 14.93 -0.92 -14.92
N ALA A 121 14.95 -0.29 -13.74
CA ALA A 121 16.17 0.15 -13.09
C ALA A 121 17.13 -1.03 -12.82
N TRP A 122 16.60 -2.15 -12.32
CA TRP A 122 17.36 -3.39 -12.12
C TRP A 122 17.90 -3.95 -13.44
N LEU A 123 17.05 -4.09 -14.46
CA LEU A 123 17.48 -4.59 -15.79
C LEU A 123 18.58 -3.71 -16.40
N LYS A 124 18.48 -2.39 -16.26
CA LYS A 124 19.48 -1.45 -16.79
C LYS A 124 20.78 -1.48 -15.98
N LYS A 125 20.69 -1.33 -14.66
CA LYS A 125 21.86 -1.13 -13.79
C LYS A 125 22.59 -2.43 -13.44
N VAL A 126 21.87 -3.54 -13.30
CA VAL A 126 22.44 -4.84 -12.88
C VAL A 126 22.60 -5.79 -14.07
N CYS A 127 21.60 -5.86 -14.96
CA CYS A 127 21.66 -6.75 -16.12
C CYS A 127 22.30 -6.12 -17.36
N GLY A 128 22.56 -4.80 -17.35
CA GLY A 128 23.18 -4.07 -18.45
C GLY A 128 22.28 -3.90 -19.68
N VAL A 129 20.97 -4.10 -19.54
CA VAL A 129 20.01 -4.02 -20.63
C VAL A 129 19.82 -2.58 -21.06
N GLY A 130 20.00 -2.27 -22.35
CA GLY A 130 19.74 -0.94 -22.90
C GLY A 130 18.24 -0.66 -23.06
N THR A 131 17.83 0.62 -23.06
CA THR A 131 16.42 0.99 -23.33
C THR A 131 15.95 0.44 -24.68
N GLY A 132 16.81 0.42 -25.69
CA GLY A 132 16.49 -0.14 -27.01
C GLY A 132 16.24 -1.65 -27.02
N ASN A 133 16.59 -2.38 -25.96
CA ASN A 133 16.27 -3.80 -25.81
C ASN A 133 14.93 -4.01 -25.10
N LEU A 134 14.29 -2.97 -24.58
CA LEU A 134 13.02 -3.07 -23.87
C LEU A 134 11.87 -2.84 -24.84
N THR A 135 10.88 -3.72 -24.79
CA THR A 135 9.62 -3.58 -25.52
C THR A 135 8.45 -3.74 -24.55
N LEU A 136 7.36 -3.01 -24.80
CA LEU A 136 6.17 -3.03 -23.95
C LEU A 136 4.96 -3.49 -24.75
N ALA A 137 4.03 -4.19 -24.13
CA ALA A 137 2.68 -4.36 -24.65
C ALA A 137 1.70 -4.07 -23.52
N VAL A 138 0.57 -3.44 -23.83
CA VAL A 138 -0.42 -3.10 -22.79
C VAL A 138 -1.65 -3.96 -22.94
N HIS A 139 -2.14 -4.48 -21.82
CA HIS A 139 -3.43 -5.15 -21.70
C HIS A 139 -4.39 -4.21 -20.99
N THR A 140 -5.56 -3.96 -21.59
CA THR A 140 -6.54 -3.00 -21.07
C THR A 140 -7.97 -3.45 -21.34
N TYR A 141 -8.93 -2.66 -20.89
CA TYR A 141 -10.37 -2.88 -21.03
C TYR A 141 -10.98 -1.87 -22.02
N PRO A 142 -12.18 -2.15 -22.58
CA PRO A 142 -12.78 -1.35 -23.65
C PRO A 142 -13.16 0.09 -23.25
N ASP A 143 -13.29 0.35 -21.95
CA ASP A 143 -13.60 1.65 -21.36
C ASP A 143 -12.41 2.61 -21.30
N ASN A 144 -11.18 2.11 -21.49
CA ASN A 144 -9.97 2.93 -21.40
C ASN A 144 -9.51 3.48 -22.76
N ASN A 145 -8.98 4.70 -22.77
CA ASN A 145 -8.35 5.31 -23.94
C ASN A 145 -6.95 4.71 -24.18
N THR A 146 -6.80 3.90 -25.23
CA THR A 146 -5.53 3.21 -25.54
C THR A 146 -4.36 4.15 -25.79
N ASP A 147 -4.60 5.31 -26.39
CA ASP A 147 -3.53 6.26 -26.75
C ASP A 147 -2.97 6.96 -25.52
N GLU A 148 -3.85 7.32 -24.57
CA GLU A 148 -3.45 7.87 -23.28
C GLU A 148 -2.64 6.87 -22.46
N ILE A 149 -3.05 5.61 -22.47
CA ILE A 149 -2.34 4.54 -21.77
C ILE A 149 -0.93 4.34 -22.33
N VAL A 150 -0.80 4.27 -23.66
CA VAL A 150 0.51 4.10 -24.31
C VAL A 150 1.41 5.30 -24.02
N LYS A 151 0.89 6.53 -24.09
CA LYS A 151 1.64 7.75 -23.73
C LYS A 151 2.07 7.74 -22.26
N PHE A 152 1.18 7.32 -21.36
CA PHE A 152 1.49 7.18 -19.93
C PHE A 152 2.64 6.21 -19.69
N TRP A 153 2.58 5.00 -20.26
CA TRP A 153 3.64 4.01 -20.07
C TRP A 153 4.94 4.40 -20.74
N SER A 154 4.89 5.02 -21.92
CA SER A 154 6.08 5.56 -22.59
C SER A 154 6.79 6.59 -21.71
N LYS A 155 6.04 7.57 -21.17
CA LYS A 155 6.58 8.56 -20.22
C LYS A 155 7.13 7.92 -18.95
N THR A 156 6.39 6.96 -18.40
CA THR A 156 6.73 6.29 -17.13
C THR A 156 8.01 5.45 -17.21
N THR A 157 8.22 4.79 -18.34
CA THR A 157 9.29 3.80 -18.52
C THR A 157 10.48 4.34 -19.31
N GLY A 158 10.29 5.42 -20.08
CA GLY A 158 11.26 5.94 -21.03
C GLY A 158 11.43 5.06 -22.29
N VAL A 159 10.59 4.03 -22.47
CA VAL A 159 10.57 3.21 -23.69
C VAL A 159 9.81 3.98 -24.77
N PRO A 160 10.37 4.17 -25.97
CA PRO A 160 9.69 4.90 -27.03
C PRO A 160 8.47 4.12 -27.55
N ILE A 161 7.44 4.84 -27.99
CA ILE A 161 6.18 4.24 -28.49
C ILE A 161 6.43 3.28 -29.66
N SER A 162 7.48 3.49 -30.46
CA SER A 162 7.88 2.60 -31.55
C SER A 162 8.25 1.19 -31.11
N GLU A 163 8.61 1.00 -29.84
CA GLU A 163 8.94 -0.30 -29.24
C GLU A 163 7.74 -0.92 -28.51
N PHE A 164 6.55 -0.32 -28.65
CA PHE A 164 5.31 -0.89 -28.11
C PHE A 164 4.70 -1.86 -29.12
N GLY A 165 4.39 -3.06 -28.64
CA GLY A 165 3.51 -4.00 -29.33
C GLY A 165 2.06 -3.54 -29.28
N ARG A 166 1.21 -4.23 -30.05
CA ARG A 166 -0.23 -3.96 -30.12
C ARG A 166 -0.88 -4.04 -28.74
N THR A 167 -1.57 -2.98 -28.33
CA THR A 167 -2.41 -2.97 -27.13
C THR A 167 -3.53 -4.01 -27.26
N GLN A 168 -3.65 -4.88 -26.26
CA GLN A 168 -4.66 -5.91 -26.18
C GLN A 168 -5.85 -5.42 -25.36
N VAL A 169 -7.01 -5.32 -26.00
CA VAL A 169 -8.25 -4.92 -25.34
C VAL A 169 -9.07 -6.17 -25.05
N ASP A 170 -9.32 -6.44 -23.77
CA ASP A 170 -10.12 -7.59 -23.35
C ASP A 170 -11.62 -7.30 -23.55
N ARG A 171 -12.23 -7.92 -24.56
CA ARG A 171 -13.64 -7.74 -24.95
C ARG A 171 -14.54 -8.91 -24.53
N ARG A 172 -14.10 -9.78 -23.64
CA ARG A 172 -14.91 -10.94 -23.19
C ARG A 172 -16.17 -10.48 -22.45
N LEU A 173 -17.31 -11.09 -22.78
CA LEU A 173 -18.61 -10.83 -22.14
C LEU A 173 -18.73 -11.54 -20.79
N GLY A 174 -19.67 -11.10 -19.94
CA GLY A 174 -20.01 -11.78 -18.67
C GLY A 174 -19.01 -11.57 -17.52
N LYS A 175 -18.14 -10.56 -17.60
CA LYS A 175 -17.23 -10.22 -16.50
C LYS A 175 -17.89 -9.34 -15.44
N SER A 176 -17.47 -9.54 -14.20
CA SER A 176 -17.85 -8.67 -13.08
C SER A 176 -17.44 -7.22 -13.35
N THR A 177 -18.38 -6.30 -13.15
CA THR A 177 -18.15 -4.85 -13.29
C THR A 177 -17.29 -4.28 -12.16
N PHE A 178 -17.00 -5.06 -11.11
CA PHE A 178 -16.27 -4.63 -9.91
C PHE A 178 -14.84 -4.13 -10.18
N HIS A 179 -14.22 -4.56 -11.27
CA HIS A 179 -12.86 -4.17 -11.66
C HIS A 179 -12.80 -3.11 -12.76
N HIS A 180 -13.94 -2.65 -13.26
CA HIS A 180 -13.99 -1.54 -14.23
C HIS A 180 -13.37 -0.28 -13.62
N ASN A 181 -12.63 0.47 -14.43
CA ASN A 181 -11.94 1.71 -14.06
C ASN A 181 -10.90 1.63 -12.92
N LYS A 182 -10.62 0.46 -12.34
CA LYS A 182 -9.58 0.34 -11.29
C LYS A 182 -8.16 0.33 -11.85
N LEU A 183 -8.00 -0.10 -13.11
CA LEU A 183 -6.72 -0.09 -13.83
C LEU A 183 -6.77 0.95 -14.95
N LEU A 184 -6.72 2.22 -14.57
CA LEU A 184 -6.79 3.36 -15.49
C LEU A 184 -5.76 3.26 -16.62
N TYR A 185 -4.57 2.72 -16.31
CA TYR A 185 -3.49 2.53 -17.27
C TYR A 185 -3.29 1.07 -17.72
N GLY A 186 -4.25 0.19 -17.41
CA GLY A 186 -4.16 -1.24 -17.71
C GLY A 186 -2.96 -1.92 -17.02
N THR A 187 -2.54 -3.04 -17.59
CA THR A 187 -1.36 -3.81 -17.15
C THR A 187 -0.34 -3.82 -18.27
N VAL A 188 0.92 -3.50 -17.95
CA VAL A 188 2.00 -3.52 -18.94
C VAL A 188 2.78 -4.82 -18.88
N ASP A 189 3.09 -5.35 -20.05
CA ASP A 189 3.95 -6.48 -20.29
C ASP A 189 5.30 -5.98 -20.81
N LEU A 190 6.28 -5.94 -19.92
CA LEU A 190 7.66 -5.59 -20.21
C LEU A 190 8.44 -6.82 -20.67
N ARG A 191 9.15 -6.70 -21.80
CA ARG A 191 9.99 -7.76 -22.36
C ARG A 191 11.37 -7.25 -22.73
N VAL A 192 12.38 -8.11 -22.60
CA VAL A 192 13.74 -7.86 -23.11
C VAL A 192 13.96 -8.60 -24.43
N ARG A 193 14.40 -7.88 -25.46
CA ARG A 193 14.75 -8.40 -26.79
C ARG A 193 16.26 -8.41 -26.96
N ALA A 194 16.80 -9.50 -27.50
CA ALA A 194 18.24 -9.65 -27.70
C ALA A 194 18.84 -8.62 -28.68
N LYS A 195 18.11 -8.28 -29.76
CA LYS A 195 18.54 -7.39 -30.85
C LYS A 195 20.00 -7.66 -31.29
N GLY A 196 20.33 -8.94 -31.49
CA GLY A 196 21.67 -9.39 -31.92
C GLY A 196 22.70 -9.57 -30.80
N ASN A 197 22.42 -9.17 -29.56
CA ASN A 197 23.29 -9.42 -28.41
C ASN A 197 22.85 -10.70 -27.66
N PRO A 198 23.61 -11.81 -27.74
CA PRO A 198 23.23 -13.08 -27.13
C PRO A 198 23.28 -13.05 -25.60
N ARG A 199 23.89 -12.04 -24.98
CA ARG A 199 23.84 -11.84 -23.53
C ARG A 199 22.45 -11.45 -23.05
N PHE A 200 21.59 -10.96 -23.95
CA PHE A 200 20.20 -10.60 -23.70
C PHE A 200 19.25 -11.67 -24.27
N GLY A 201 18.01 -11.74 -23.78
CA GLY A 201 17.04 -12.77 -24.19
C GLY A 201 17.16 -14.06 -23.38
N VAL A 202 17.27 -15.22 -24.06
CA VAL A 202 17.27 -16.56 -23.44
C VAL A 202 18.38 -16.71 -22.40
N PHE A 203 19.62 -16.32 -22.72
CA PHE A 203 20.73 -16.43 -21.78
C PHE A 203 20.50 -15.58 -20.52
N LEU A 204 20.01 -14.34 -20.69
CA LEU A 204 19.69 -13.48 -19.55
C LEU A 204 18.59 -14.09 -18.68
N HIS A 205 17.56 -14.65 -19.29
CA HIS A 205 16.49 -15.36 -18.56
C HIS A 205 17.05 -16.51 -17.74
N ARG A 206 17.85 -17.40 -18.35
CA ARG A 206 18.50 -18.52 -17.64
C ARG A 206 19.40 -18.03 -16.50
N ARG A 207 20.13 -16.94 -16.71
CA ARG A 207 20.97 -16.33 -15.66
C ARG A 207 20.12 -15.80 -14.49
N ILE A 208 18.98 -15.17 -14.76
CA ILE A 208 18.03 -14.73 -13.73
C ILE A 208 17.47 -15.94 -12.97
N MET A 209 17.08 -17.01 -13.66
CA MET A 209 16.61 -18.23 -13.03
C MET A 209 17.68 -18.88 -12.14
N GLY A 210 18.94 -18.90 -12.59
CA GLY A 210 20.07 -19.37 -11.78
C GLY A 210 20.31 -18.52 -10.53
N TRP A 211 20.13 -17.19 -10.61
CA TRP A 211 20.19 -16.33 -9.41
C TRP A 211 19.08 -16.64 -8.41
N ILE A 212 17.86 -16.86 -8.91
CA ILE A 212 16.71 -17.23 -8.09
C ILE A 212 16.98 -18.56 -7.38
N GLU A 213 17.40 -19.58 -8.12
CA GLU A 213 17.72 -20.90 -7.58
C GLU A 213 18.80 -20.82 -6.49
N ALA A 214 19.92 -20.16 -6.79
CA ALA A 214 21.01 -20.00 -5.84
C ALA A 214 20.58 -19.24 -4.58
N THR A 215 19.72 -18.23 -4.72
CA THR A 215 19.17 -17.48 -3.58
C THR A 215 18.27 -18.36 -2.71
N ILE A 216 17.36 -19.12 -3.32
CA ILE A 216 16.45 -20.03 -2.60
C ILE A 216 17.24 -21.11 -1.86
N GLN A 217 18.25 -21.71 -2.49
CA GLN A 217 19.11 -22.71 -1.85
C GLN A 217 19.82 -22.15 -0.61
N GLN A 218 20.35 -20.92 -0.69
CA GLN A 218 20.99 -20.28 0.46
C GLN A 218 19.99 -19.98 1.57
N VAL A 219 18.82 -19.41 1.25
CA VAL A 219 17.77 -19.13 2.24
C VAL A 219 17.32 -20.41 2.95
N ASN A 220 17.11 -21.51 2.21
CA ASN A 220 16.69 -22.79 2.79
C ASN A 220 17.76 -23.48 3.65
N THR A 221 19.02 -23.03 3.57
CA THR A 221 20.14 -23.58 4.35
C THR A 221 20.59 -22.65 5.47
N MET A 222 20.05 -21.44 5.56
CA MET A 222 20.23 -20.57 6.72
C MET A 222 19.59 -21.24 7.93
N ARG A 223 20.41 -21.53 8.95
CA ARG A 223 19.94 -21.96 10.27
C ARG A 223 19.69 -20.70 11.09
N ASP A 224 18.62 -20.73 11.89
CA ASP A 224 18.31 -19.69 12.89
C ASP A 224 19.42 -19.54 13.93
#